data_AF-A0A1U7J5R3-F1
#
_entry.id   AF-A0A1U7J5R3-F1
#
_cell.length_a   1.000
_cell.length_b   1.000
_cell.length_c   1.000
_cell.angle_alpha   90.00
_cell.angle_beta   90.00
_cell.angle_gamma   90.00
#
_symmetry.space_group_name_H-M   'P 1'
#
loop_
_entity.id
_entity.type
_entity.pdbx_description
1 polymer ?
#
loop_
_entity_poly.entity_id
_entity_poly.type
_entity_poly.pdbx_seq_one_letter_code
_entity_poly.pdbx_strand_id
1 'polypeptide(L)'
;MMVVLIGWLLMAQAAVATVNGAIPFSGAARATIPQPSSGLASSGATLPGFVLLSQSLPVLGQDSIPYPPLLRHETSPAGNYHLILTLGKDEAGAQRTTANLFETLGDRCQQVWSHPLPHSYGPRLALVNDAGTVVLLDEWINVASPRAIVVMGLDGQVMAQHSFDDIVDVTGQSRAAVVDQAAQGFWLSGTPEMDITSDRMTIPAAGGQLSLDLATGEMGF
;
A
#
# COMPACT_ATOMS: atom_id res chain seq x y z
N MET A 1 -13.84 18.23 -18.76
CA MET A 1 -12.62 19.07 -18.75
C MET A 1 -11.55 18.23 -18.06
N MET A 2 -10.69 17.53 -18.82
CA MET A 2 -9.98 16.32 -18.33
C MET A 2 -8.51 16.33 -18.79
N VAL A 3 -7.80 17.44 -18.56
CA VAL A 3 -6.42 17.62 -19.06
C VAL A 3 -5.42 18.11 -17.98
N VAL A 4 -5.85 18.39 -16.74
CA VAL A 4 -4.95 19.01 -15.74
C VAL A 4 -4.19 17.99 -14.86
N LEU A 5 -4.57 16.70 -14.83
CA LEU A 5 -3.98 15.74 -13.88
C LEU A 5 -2.56 15.23 -14.20
N ILE A 6 -2.05 15.40 -15.43
CA ILE A 6 -0.77 14.79 -15.84
C ILE A 6 0.45 15.66 -15.46
N GLY A 7 0.27 16.97 -15.24
CA GLY A 7 1.38 17.89 -14.96
C GLY A 7 1.96 17.81 -13.54
N TRP A 8 1.18 17.33 -12.57
CA TRP A 8 1.51 17.49 -11.14
C TRP A 8 2.38 16.38 -10.55
N LEU A 9 2.50 15.24 -11.24
CA LEU A 9 3.36 14.12 -10.83
C LEU A 9 4.87 14.45 -10.90
N LEU A 10 5.25 15.53 -11.61
CA LEU A 10 6.64 15.87 -11.90
C LEU A 10 7.32 16.80 -10.89
N MET A 11 6.58 17.49 -10.01
CA MET A 11 7.17 18.44 -9.06
C MET A 11 7.72 17.81 -7.76
N ALA A 12 7.40 16.54 -7.49
CA ALA A 12 7.86 15.85 -6.27
C ALA A 12 9.27 15.21 -6.38
N GLN A 13 9.94 15.29 -7.54
CA GLN A 13 11.25 14.60 -7.75
C GLN A 13 12.49 15.51 -7.67
N ALA A 14 12.35 16.81 -7.39
CA ALA A 14 13.49 17.73 -7.43
C ALA A 14 14.21 17.87 -6.08
N ALA A 15 14.77 16.79 -5.54
CA ALA A 15 15.74 16.87 -4.43
C ALA A 15 16.57 15.58 -4.26
N VAL A 16 17.37 15.18 -5.25
CA VAL A 16 18.55 14.32 -4.99
C VAL A 16 19.71 14.80 -5.83
N ALA A 17 20.63 15.52 -5.19
CA ALA A 17 21.86 15.99 -5.79
C ALA A 17 22.88 14.85 -5.96
N THR A 18 23.50 14.90 -7.12
CA THR A 18 24.60 14.15 -7.71
C THR A 18 25.82 13.96 -6.78
N VAL A 19 26.37 12.74 -6.71
CA VAL A 19 27.83 12.52 -6.61
C VAL A 19 28.25 11.30 -7.43
N ASN A 20 29.27 11.53 -8.26
CA ASN A 20 29.90 10.65 -9.23
C ASN A 20 30.70 9.50 -8.61
N GLY A 21 30.74 8.36 -9.30
CA GLY A 21 31.68 7.29 -9.04
C GLY A 21 31.80 6.34 -10.24
N ALA A 22 32.77 6.62 -11.12
CA ALA A 22 33.12 5.79 -12.27
C ALA A 22 34.07 4.66 -11.86
N ILE A 23 33.81 3.41 -12.28
CA ILE A 23 34.76 2.28 -12.29
C ILE A 23 34.48 1.40 -13.54
N PRO A 24 35.52 0.88 -14.24
CA PRO A 24 35.44 0.52 -15.66
C PRO A 24 34.99 -0.92 -15.98
N PHE A 25 34.55 -1.07 -17.23
CA PHE A 25 34.24 -2.32 -17.94
C PHE A 25 35.47 -3.22 -18.09
N SER A 26 35.29 -4.52 -17.79
CA SER A 26 36.17 -5.59 -18.26
C SER A 26 35.37 -6.89 -18.41
N GLY A 27 35.64 -7.64 -19.47
CA GLY A 27 35.28 -9.06 -19.56
C GLY A 27 34.36 -9.44 -20.71
N ALA A 28 34.92 -9.52 -21.92
CA ALA A 28 34.34 -10.24 -23.04
C ALA A 28 34.40 -11.76 -22.78
N ALA A 29 33.29 -12.48 -22.99
CA ALA A 29 33.31 -13.91 -23.23
C ALA A 29 32.17 -14.31 -24.18
N ARG A 30 32.56 -14.50 -25.45
CA ARG A 30 31.79 -15.18 -26.50
C ARG A 30 31.59 -16.64 -26.10
N ALA A 31 30.35 -17.10 -26.03
CA ALA A 31 30.02 -18.52 -26.00
C ALA A 31 29.38 -18.91 -27.33
N THR A 32 30.12 -19.68 -28.10
CA THR A 32 29.80 -20.30 -29.38
C THR A 32 28.69 -21.34 -29.22
N ILE A 33 27.61 -21.23 -30.01
CA ILE A 33 26.55 -22.24 -30.11
C ILE A 33 26.85 -23.12 -31.34
N PRO A 34 26.97 -24.45 -31.22
CA PRO A 34 26.97 -25.34 -32.37
C PRO A 34 25.55 -25.68 -32.83
N GLN A 35 25.27 -25.42 -34.12
CA GLN A 35 24.16 -26.02 -34.85
C GLN A 35 24.41 -27.51 -35.09
N PRO A 36 23.33 -28.32 -35.09
CA PRO A 36 23.24 -29.42 -36.04
C PRO A 36 21.99 -29.33 -36.93
N SER A 37 22.29 -29.33 -38.22
CA SER A 37 21.59 -29.84 -39.41
C SER A 37 20.14 -30.36 -39.31
N SER A 38 19.34 -29.78 -40.20
CA SER A 38 18.03 -30.21 -40.71
C SER A 38 18.01 -31.65 -41.23
N GLY A 39 16.96 -32.40 -40.86
CA GLY A 39 16.53 -33.65 -41.48
C GLY A 39 15.02 -33.62 -41.71
N LEU A 40 14.62 -33.75 -42.98
CA LEU A 40 13.25 -33.85 -43.47
C LEU A 40 12.64 -35.22 -43.14
N ALA A 41 11.43 -35.25 -42.57
CA ALA A 41 10.45 -36.30 -42.83
C ALA A 41 9.04 -35.83 -42.44
N SER A 42 8.23 -35.58 -43.46
CA SER A 42 6.78 -35.41 -43.41
C SER A 42 6.10 -36.75 -43.15
N SER A 43 5.14 -36.80 -42.21
CA SER A 43 3.96 -37.68 -42.26
C SER A 43 2.95 -37.24 -41.21
N GLY A 44 1.67 -37.33 -41.58
CA GLY A 44 0.56 -36.75 -40.85
C GLY A 44 0.15 -37.52 -39.60
N ALA A 45 -0.50 -36.78 -38.69
CA ALA A 45 -1.63 -37.22 -37.88
C ALA A 45 -2.09 -36.04 -37.01
N THR A 46 -3.25 -35.47 -37.34
CA THR A 46 -3.91 -34.46 -36.52
C THR A 46 -4.47 -35.14 -35.27
N LEU A 47 -3.78 -34.99 -34.14
CA LEU A 47 -4.30 -35.31 -32.82
C LEU A 47 -4.62 -34.01 -32.07
N PRO A 48 -5.71 -33.94 -31.27
CA PRO A 48 -6.00 -32.79 -30.43
C PRO A 48 -5.02 -32.79 -29.26
N GLY A 49 -3.91 -32.07 -29.44
CA GLY A 49 -2.89 -31.87 -28.42
C GLY A 49 -3.42 -30.92 -27.35
N PHE A 50 -3.63 -31.46 -26.15
CA PHE A 50 -3.91 -30.73 -24.92
C PHE A 50 -3.02 -29.48 -24.80
N VAL A 51 -3.64 -28.32 -24.61
CA VAL A 51 -2.96 -27.12 -24.13
C VAL A 51 -2.51 -27.44 -22.70
N LEU A 52 -1.26 -27.88 -22.55
CA LEU A 52 -0.57 -27.85 -21.26
C LEU A 52 -0.41 -26.38 -20.89
N LEU A 53 -1.39 -25.87 -20.14
CA LEU A 53 -1.18 -24.71 -19.28
C LEU A 53 0.07 -25.02 -18.46
N SER A 54 1.18 -24.36 -18.80
CA SER A 54 2.36 -24.30 -17.95
C SER A 54 1.93 -23.59 -16.67
N GLN A 55 1.37 -24.36 -15.74
CA GLN A 55 1.18 -23.91 -14.38
C GLN A 55 2.56 -23.91 -13.76
N SER A 56 3.16 -22.73 -13.74
CA SER A 56 4.32 -22.42 -12.91
C SER A 56 4.05 -22.96 -11.52
N LEU A 57 4.84 -23.93 -11.07
CA LEU A 57 4.80 -24.41 -9.69
C LEU A 57 4.95 -23.20 -8.75
N PRO A 58 4.19 -23.11 -7.66
CA PRO A 58 4.43 -22.09 -6.65
C PRO A 58 5.85 -22.29 -6.11
N VAL A 59 6.70 -21.28 -6.31
CA VAL A 59 8.04 -21.23 -5.72
C VAL A 59 7.86 -21.07 -4.22
N LEU A 60 7.96 -22.19 -3.51
CA LEU A 60 8.14 -22.22 -2.06
C LEU A 60 9.51 -21.55 -1.77
N GLY A 61 9.51 -20.38 -1.12
CA GLY A 61 10.76 -19.82 -0.57
C GLY A 61 11.08 -18.35 -0.83
N GLN A 62 10.14 -17.52 -1.30
CA GLN A 62 10.32 -16.06 -1.25
C GLN A 62 9.47 -15.49 -0.10
N ASP A 63 9.99 -15.54 1.12
CA ASP A 63 9.44 -14.80 2.28
C ASP A 63 9.77 -13.31 2.14
N SER A 64 9.34 -12.72 1.03
CA SER A 64 9.52 -11.31 0.76
C SER A 64 8.19 -10.72 0.37
N ILE A 65 7.60 -9.96 1.30
CA ILE A 65 6.55 -9.01 0.95
C ILE A 65 7.23 -7.90 0.15
N PRO A 66 6.78 -7.60 -1.10
CA PRO A 66 7.33 -6.48 -1.85
C PRO A 66 7.14 -5.19 -1.06
N TYR A 67 8.03 -4.21 -1.23
CA TYR A 67 7.80 -2.88 -0.66
C TYR A 67 6.46 -2.29 -1.13
N PRO A 68 5.86 -1.37 -0.34
CA PRO A 68 4.70 -0.65 -0.81
C PRO A 68 5.02 0.11 -2.11
N PRO A 69 4.00 0.43 -2.92
CA PRO A 69 4.18 1.31 -4.07
C PRO A 69 4.90 2.60 -3.66
N LEU A 70 5.82 3.06 -4.52
CA LEU A 70 6.61 4.27 -4.25
C LEU A 70 5.73 5.51 -4.02
N LEU A 71 4.59 5.55 -4.70
CA LEU A 71 3.59 6.61 -4.60
C LEU A 71 2.21 5.97 -4.53
N ARG A 72 1.40 6.44 -3.59
CA ARG A 72 -0.04 6.16 -3.53
C ARG A 72 -0.80 7.47 -3.39
N HIS A 73 -1.97 7.51 -4.00
CA HIS A 73 -2.86 8.66 -3.93
C HIS A 73 -4.26 8.17 -3.54
N GLU A 74 -4.73 8.64 -2.39
CA GLU A 74 -6.08 8.42 -1.90
C GLU A 74 -6.82 9.76 -1.96
N THR A 75 -8.10 9.73 -2.33
CA THR A 75 -8.93 10.94 -2.46
C THR A 75 -10.13 10.83 -1.55
N SER A 76 -10.51 11.94 -0.91
CA SER A 76 -11.73 11.97 -0.11
C SER A 76 -12.98 11.81 -0.98
N PRO A 77 -14.11 11.34 -0.43
CA PRO A 77 -15.31 11.06 -1.23
C PRO A 77 -15.80 12.23 -2.08
N ALA A 78 -15.80 13.46 -1.55
CA ALA A 78 -16.16 14.67 -2.32
C ALA A 78 -14.99 15.26 -3.13
N GLY A 79 -13.76 14.75 -3.00
CA GLY A 79 -12.58 15.26 -3.69
C GLY A 79 -11.99 16.54 -3.09
N ASN A 80 -12.42 16.91 -1.88
CA ASN A 80 -11.89 18.08 -1.18
C ASN A 80 -10.46 17.85 -0.66
N TYR A 81 -10.11 16.61 -0.36
CA TYR A 81 -8.80 16.25 0.18
C TYR A 81 -8.12 15.15 -0.63
N HIS A 82 -6.81 15.27 -0.74
CA HIS A 82 -5.94 14.33 -1.41
C HIS A 82 -4.81 13.92 -0.46
N LEU A 83 -4.73 12.63 -0.15
CA LEU A 83 -3.66 12.06 0.64
C LEU A 83 -2.64 11.40 -0.30
N ILE A 84 -1.41 11.88 -0.25
CA ILE A 84 -0.29 11.35 -1.02
C ILE A 84 0.70 10.67 -0.09
N LEU A 85 0.88 9.36 -0.29
CA LEU A 85 1.87 8.57 0.43
C LEU A 85 3.08 8.32 -0.46
N THR A 86 4.26 8.72 0.00
CA THR A 86 5.52 8.54 -0.73
C THR A 86 6.48 7.69 0.07
N LEU A 87 6.90 6.56 -0.48
CA LEU A 87 7.96 5.73 0.10
C LEU A 87 9.32 6.27 -0.34
N GLY A 88 10.12 6.71 0.63
CA GLY A 88 11.47 7.23 0.41
C GLY A 88 12.46 6.62 1.39
N LYS A 89 13.74 7.02 1.27
CA LYS A 89 14.74 6.75 2.30
C LYS A 89 14.82 7.95 3.24
N ASP A 90 14.84 7.68 4.54
CA ASP A 90 15.16 8.70 5.54
C ASP A 90 16.68 9.01 5.57
N GLU A 91 17.09 9.95 6.42
CA GLU A 91 18.50 10.35 6.57
C GLU A 91 19.41 9.19 7.01
N ALA A 92 18.86 8.18 7.70
CA ALA A 92 19.57 6.97 8.10
C ALA A 92 19.57 5.90 6.99
N GLY A 93 18.93 6.17 5.85
CA GLY A 93 18.83 5.27 4.71
C GLY A 93 17.74 4.20 4.84
N ALA A 94 16.93 4.22 5.92
CA ALA A 94 15.82 3.30 6.10
C ALA A 94 14.63 3.72 5.23
N GLN A 95 13.92 2.74 4.65
CA GLN A 95 12.72 3.07 3.88
C GLN A 95 11.57 3.47 4.80
N ARG A 96 10.99 4.64 4.56
CA ARG A 96 9.90 5.23 5.35
C ARG A 96 8.89 5.89 4.43
N THR A 97 7.61 5.82 4.81
CA THR A 97 6.55 6.54 4.10
C THR A 97 6.33 7.91 4.72
N THR A 98 6.32 8.94 3.88
CA THR A 98 5.82 10.27 4.22
C THR A 98 4.40 10.41 3.70
N ALA A 99 3.48 10.84 4.56
CA ALA A 99 2.14 11.23 4.19
C ALA A 99 2.07 12.75 3.98
N ASN A 100 1.42 13.18 2.91
CA ASN A 100 1.18 14.58 2.58
C ASN A 100 -0.31 14.74 2.34
N LEU A 101 -0.95 15.66 3.07
CA LEU A 101 -2.35 16.00 2.87
C LEU A 101 -2.45 17.31 2.09
N PHE A 102 -3.29 17.31 1.06
CA PHE A 102 -3.62 18.49 0.27
C PHE A 102 -5.12 18.75 0.32
N GLU A 103 -5.49 20.02 0.37
CA GLU A 103 -6.86 20.51 0.25
C GLU A 103 -7.07 21.17 -1.12
N THR A 104 -8.18 20.86 -1.77
CA THR A 104 -8.62 21.48 -3.01
C THR A 104 -9.34 22.80 -2.71
N LEU A 105 -8.75 23.91 -3.15
CA LEU A 105 -9.28 25.26 -2.97
C LEU A 105 -9.55 25.89 -4.34
N GLY A 106 -10.73 25.63 -4.91
CA GLY A 106 -11.07 26.12 -6.26
C GLY A 106 -10.26 25.40 -7.34
N ASP A 107 -9.36 26.11 -8.02
CA ASP A 107 -8.52 25.59 -9.10
C ASP A 107 -7.11 25.17 -8.65
N ARG A 108 -6.82 25.28 -7.34
CA ARG A 108 -5.51 24.94 -6.76
C ARG A 108 -5.63 23.88 -5.66
N CYS A 109 -4.57 23.11 -5.47
CA CYS A 109 -4.38 22.29 -4.28
C CYS A 109 -3.36 22.96 -3.36
N GLN A 110 -3.66 23.05 -2.07
CA GLN A 110 -2.75 23.58 -1.05
C GLN A 110 -2.34 22.45 -0.12
N GLN A 111 -1.03 22.31 0.14
CA GLN A 111 -0.56 21.36 1.15
C GLN A 111 -0.99 21.84 2.54
N VAL A 112 -1.69 20.98 3.26
CA VAL A 112 -2.13 21.21 4.64
C VAL A 112 -1.00 20.81 5.60
N TRP A 113 -0.47 19.60 5.44
CA TRP A 113 0.66 19.09 6.23
C TRP A 113 1.44 18.01 5.49
N SER A 114 2.64 17.72 6.02
CA SER A 114 3.52 16.64 5.57
C SER A 114 4.23 16.01 6.77
N HIS A 115 4.08 14.70 6.95
CA HIS A 115 4.64 13.97 8.09
C HIS A 115 5.22 12.61 7.69
N PRO A 116 6.42 12.25 8.21
CA PRO A 116 6.85 10.86 8.19
C PRO A 116 5.89 10.05 9.06
N LEU A 117 5.40 8.93 8.53
CA LEU A 117 4.47 8.08 9.25
C LEU A 117 5.21 7.25 10.30
N PRO A 118 4.55 6.92 11.43
CA PRO A 118 5.15 6.09 12.46
C PRO A 118 5.41 4.64 11.99
N HIS A 119 4.74 4.22 10.91
CA HIS A 119 4.84 2.90 10.32
C HIS A 119 6.26 2.52 9.88
N SER A 120 6.53 1.22 9.79
CA SER A 120 7.84 0.72 9.35
C SER A 120 8.09 1.03 7.88
N TYR A 121 7.16 0.62 7.01
CA TYR A 121 7.20 0.90 5.57
C TYR A 121 6.00 1.66 5.06
N GLY A 122 5.09 2.07 5.95
CA GLY A 122 3.81 2.66 5.61
C GLY A 122 2.64 1.74 5.91
N PRO A 123 1.42 2.29 5.84
CA PRO A 123 0.21 1.54 6.12
C PRO A 123 -0.18 0.66 4.95
N ARG A 124 -0.90 -0.43 5.23
CA ARG A 124 -1.49 -1.25 4.18
C ARG A 124 -2.59 -0.50 3.46
N LEU A 125 -3.57 0.02 4.17
CA LEU A 125 -4.60 0.89 3.61
C LEU A 125 -4.54 2.29 4.22
N ALA A 126 -4.95 3.28 3.45
CA ALA A 126 -5.10 4.64 3.92
C ALA A 126 -6.36 5.23 3.31
N LEU A 127 -7.09 6.01 4.09
CA LEU A 127 -8.28 6.72 3.67
C LEU A 127 -8.25 8.14 4.22
N VAL A 128 -8.98 9.04 3.57
CA VAL A 128 -9.14 10.43 4.01
C VAL A 128 -10.60 10.84 3.84
N ASN A 129 -11.19 11.47 4.85
CA ASN A 129 -12.58 11.96 4.78
C ASN A 129 -12.65 13.39 4.26
N ASP A 130 -13.86 13.89 4.04
CA ASP A 130 -14.09 15.26 3.55
C ASP A 130 -13.89 16.35 4.62
N ALA A 131 -13.55 15.97 5.85
CA ALA A 131 -13.07 16.86 6.90
C ALA A 131 -11.53 16.88 7.01
N GLY A 132 -10.82 16.14 6.15
CA GLY A 132 -9.37 16.02 6.15
C GLY A 132 -8.80 15.11 7.25
N THR A 133 -9.65 14.32 7.90
CA THR A 133 -9.22 13.26 8.83
C THR A 133 -8.69 12.08 8.03
N VAL A 134 -7.50 11.62 8.38
CA VAL A 134 -6.80 10.52 7.72
C VAL A 134 -6.83 9.28 8.61
N VAL A 135 -7.21 8.15 8.05
CA VAL A 135 -7.15 6.85 8.73
C VAL A 135 -6.16 5.95 8.02
N LEU A 136 -5.20 5.42 8.77
CA LEU A 136 -4.17 4.50 8.30
C LEU A 136 -4.42 3.14 8.95
N LEU A 137 -4.46 2.08 8.14
CA LEU A 137 -4.79 0.74 8.59
C LEU A 137 -3.68 -0.25 8.28
N ASP A 138 -3.27 -0.93 9.34
CA ASP A 138 -2.32 -2.03 9.40
C ASP A 138 -0.91 -1.69 8.90
N GLU A 139 0.10 -2.42 9.38
CA GLU A 139 1.45 -2.31 8.84
C GLU A 139 1.57 -3.12 7.54
N TRP A 140 2.36 -2.62 6.59
CA TRP A 140 2.59 -3.31 5.32
C TRP A 140 3.19 -4.73 5.46
N ILE A 141 3.84 -5.06 6.58
CA ILE A 141 4.65 -6.29 6.72
C ILE A 141 3.90 -7.51 7.31
N ASN A 142 2.56 -7.49 7.40
CA ASN A 142 1.77 -8.63 7.90
C ASN A 142 2.20 -9.11 9.29
N VAL A 143 2.41 -8.18 10.21
CA VAL A 143 2.75 -8.51 11.61
C VAL A 143 1.73 -7.86 12.54
N ALA A 144 1.55 -8.48 13.71
CA ALA A 144 0.82 -7.84 14.80
C ALA A 144 1.49 -6.49 15.10
N SER A 145 0.76 -5.42 14.84
CA SER A 145 1.31 -4.06 14.87
C SER A 145 0.80 -3.28 16.07
N PRO A 146 1.63 -2.44 16.69
CA PRO A 146 1.15 -1.41 17.64
C PRO A 146 0.37 -0.29 16.94
N ARG A 147 0.31 -0.29 15.59
CA ARG A 147 -0.31 0.70 14.70
C ARG A 147 -1.27 -0.02 13.75
N ALA A 148 -2.19 -0.80 14.31
CA ALA A 148 -3.20 -1.49 13.53
C ALA A 148 -4.20 -0.49 12.95
N ILE A 149 -4.54 0.56 13.70
CA ILE A 149 -5.33 1.70 13.25
C ILE A 149 -4.63 2.97 13.75
N VAL A 150 -4.42 3.96 12.88
CA VAL A 150 -3.96 5.30 13.26
C VAL A 150 -4.91 6.32 12.67
N VAL A 151 -5.42 7.22 13.51
CA VAL A 151 -6.27 8.34 13.10
C VAL A 151 -5.48 9.63 13.24
N MET A 152 -5.40 10.39 12.17
CA MET A 152 -4.70 11.68 12.11
C MET A 152 -5.67 12.79 11.75
N GLY A 153 -5.57 13.91 12.45
CA GLY A 153 -6.41 15.08 12.22
C GLY A 153 -5.98 15.91 11.00
N LEU A 154 -6.79 16.93 10.69
CA LEU A 154 -6.49 17.93 9.66
C LEU A 154 -5.19 18.70 9.95
N ASP A 155 -4.73 18.73 11.19
CA ASP A 155 -3.46 19.35 11.60
C ASP A 155 -2.23 18.41 11.47
N GLY A 156 -2.46 17.16 11.05
CA GLY A 156 -1.42 16.15 10.91
C GLY A 156 -1.02 15.48 12.23
N GLN A 157 -1.67 15.80 13.35
CA GLN A 157 -1.41 15.14 14.63
C GLN A 157 -2.15 13.81 14.73
N VAL A 158 -1.53 12.85 15.42
CA VAL A 158 -2.18 11.57 15.74
C VAL A 158 -3.21 11.81 16.84
N MET A 159 -4.48 11.63 16.50
CA MET A 159 -5.61 11.74 17.42
C MET A 159 -5.81 10.44 18.21
N ALA A 160 -5.66 9.30 17.53
CA ALA A 160 -5.78 7.98 18.13
C ALA A 160 -4.86 6.97 17.45
N GLN A 161 -4.39 6.00 18.21
CA GLN A 161 -3.64 4.85 17.72
C GLN A 161 -4.10 3.61 18.46
N HIS A 162 -4.48 2.58 17.70
CA HIS A 162 -4.89 1.29 18.23
C HIS A 162 -3.94 0.21 17.71
N SER A 163 -3.53 -0.65 18.62
CA SER A 163 -2.77 -1.85 18.35
C SER A 163 -3.67 -3.00 17.90
N PHE A 164 -3.06 -4.07 17.43
CA PHE A 164 -3.79 -5.31 17.16
C PHE A 164 -4.44 -5.89 18.43
N ASP A 165 -3.83 -5.68 19.60
CA ASP A 165 -4.40 -6.15 20.87
C ASP A 165 -5.67 -5.38 21.24
N ASP A 166 -5.74 -4.09 20.96
CA ASP A 166 -6.97 -3.32 21.16
C ASP A 166 -8.13 -3.85 20.29
N ILE A 167 -7.82 -4.33 19.08
CA ILE A 167 -8.81 -4.96 18.18
C ILE A 167 -9.29 -6.30 18.75
N VAL A 168 -8.37 -7.10 19.27
CA VAL A 168 -8.67 -8.37 19.94
C VAL A 168 -9.58 -8.12 21.14
N ASP A 169 -9.28 -7.09 21.95
CA ASP A 169 -10.05 -6.72 23.13
C ASP A 169 -11.45 -6.23 22.77
N VAL A 170 -11.61 -5.33 21.79
CA VAL A 170 -12.93 -4.80 21.41
C VAL A 170 -13.81 -5.86 20.74
N THR A 171 -13.22 -6.78 19.98
CA THR A 171 -13.97 -7.87 19.34
C THR A 171 -14.32 -8.99 20.29
N GLY A 172 -13.63 -9.08 21.44
CA GLY A 172 -13.78 -10.17 22.41
C GLY A 172 -13.35 -11.54 21.88
N GLN A 173 -12.60 -11.58 20.77
CA GLN A 173 -12.15 -12.82 20.14
C GLN A 173 -10.70 -13.14 20.49
N SER A 174 -10.26 -14.37 20.27
CA SER A 174 -8.84 -14.72 20.42
C SER A 174 -8.01 -14.14 19.27
N ARG A 175 -6.72 -13.86 19.52
CA ARG A 175 -5.77 -13.43 18.48
C ARG A 175 -5.81 -14.32 17.24
N ALA A 176 -5.80 -15.64 17.43
CA ALA A 176 -5.84 -16.61 16.33
C ALA A 176 -7.13 -16.49 15.52
N ALA A 177 -8.28 -16.36 16.19
CA ALA A 177 -9.57 -16.22 15.51
C ALA A 177 -9.65 -14.94 14.65
N VAL A 178 -9.09 -13.82 15.11
CA VAL A 178 -9.06 -12.57 14.31
C VAL A 178 -8.17 -12.75 13.07
N VAL A 179 -6.98 -13.35 13.24
CA VAL A 179 -6.02 -13.58 12.15
C VAL A 179 -6.56 -14.59 11.12
N ASP A 180 -7.20 -15.67 11.57
CA ASP A 180 -7.76 -16.72 10.70
C ASP A 180 -8.86 -16.18 9.77
N GLN A 181 -9.46 -15.04 10.13
CA GLN A 181 -10.50 -14.36 9.36
C GLN A 181 -9.96 -13.19 8.53
N ALA A 182 -8.67 -12.88 8.64
CA ALA A 182 -8.05 -11.82 7.86
C ALA A 182 -7.94 -12.24 6.38
N ALA A 183 -8.43 -11.37 5.50
CA ALA A 183 -8.32 -11.52 4.06
C ALA A 183 -7.20 -10.65 3.49
N GLN A 184 -6.85 -9.57 4.20
CA GLN A 184 -5.77 -8.67 3.85
C GLN A 184 -5.02 -8.24 5.09
N GLY A 185 -3.70 -8.17 4.97
CA GLY A 185 -2.87 -7.79 6.09
C GLY A 185 -2.92 -8.76 7.26
N PHE A 186 -2.69 -8.24 8.46
CA PHE A 186 -2.64 -9.08 9.65
C PHE A 186 -4.02 -9.38 10.25
N TRP A 187 -5.01 -8.51 10.04
CA TRP A 187 -6.30 -8.59 10.77
C TRP A 187 -7.54 -8.14 9.98
N LEU A 188 -7.38 -7.46 8.84
CA LEU A 188 -8.50 -6.91 8.07
C LEU A 188 -9.19 -8.04 7.29
N SER A 189 -10.49 -8.22 7.44
CA SER A 189 -11.25 -9.26 6.73
C SER A 189 -11.87 -8.78 5.42
N GLY A 190 -11.80 -7.48 5.12
CA GLY A 190 -12.37 -6.90 3.91
C GLY A 190 -12.07 -5.40 3.77
N THR A 191 -12.61 -4.80 2.70
CA THR A 191 -12.42 -3.38 2.40
C THR A 191 -13.16 -2.51 3.41
N PRO A 192 -12.48 -1.56 4.07
CA PRO A 192 -13.15 -0.62 4.95
C PRO A 192 -13.97 0.41 4.15
N GLU A 193 -15.04 0.89 4.74
CA GLU A 193 -15.91 1.90 4.16
C GLU A 193 -16.00 3.11 5.08
N MET A 194 -15.96 4.29 4.47
CA MET A 194 -16.12 5.55 5.17
C MET A 194 -17.53 6.06 4.92
N ASP A 195 -18.29 6.30 5.98
CA ASP A 195 -19.61 6.90 5.83
C ASP A 195 -19.42 8.37 5.44
N ILE A 196 -19.99 8.78 4.31
CA ILE A 196 -19.91 10.15 3.81
C ILE A 196 -20.83 11.12 4.57
N THR A 197 -21.77 10.58 5.37
CA THR A 197 -22.80 11.34 6.09
C THR A 197 -22.57 11.36 7.60
N SER A 198 -21.83 10.39 8.13
CA SER A 198 -21.46 10.33 9.53
C SER A 198 -19.95 10.34 9.66
N ASP A 199 -19.41 10.92 10.74
CA ASP A 199 -17.97 10.87 11.03
C ASP A 199 -17.56 9.47 11.54
N ARG A 200 -17.94 8.43 10.81
CA ARG A 200 -17.74 7.04 11.17
C ARG A 200 -17.19 6.25 10.00
N MET A 201 -16.33 5.30 10.32
CA MET A 201 -15.77 4.35 9.39
C MET A 201 -16.11 2.94 9.86
N THR A 202 -16.48 2.07 8.93
CA THR A 202 -16.69 0.65 9.18
C THR A 202 -15.52 -0.14 8.62
N ILE A 203 -15.00 -1.07 9.42
CA ILE A 203 -13.83 -1.86 9.06
C ILE A 203 -14.18 -3.34 9.26
N PRO A 204 -14.33 -4.12 8.18
CA PRO A 204 -14.53 -5.56 8.30
C PRO A 204 -13.36 -6.21 9.02
N ALA A 205 -13.66 -6.88 10.13
CA ALA A 205 -12.68 -7.60 10.95
C ALA A 205 -13.36 -8.72 11.72
N ALA A 206 -12.63 -9.80 11.99
CA ALA A 206 -13.06 -10.88 12.89
C ALA A 206 -14.51 -11.38 12.65
N GLY A 207 -14.94 -11.45 11.38
CA GLY A 207 -16.27 -11.96 11.00
C GLY A 207 -17.44 -10.99 11.25
N GLY A 208 -17.15 -9.76 11.69
CA GLY A 208 -18.11 -8.67 11.88
C GLY A 208 -17.61 -7.36 11.28
N GLN A 209 -18.03 -6.24 11.88
CA GLN A 209 -17.60 -4.89 11.48
C GLN A 209 -17.19 -4.10 12.71
N LEU A 210 -15.94 -3.66 12.75
CA LEU A 210 -15.54 -2.61 13.66
C LEU A 210 -16.14 -1.29 13.18
N SER A 211 -16.61 -0.49 14.13
CA SER A 211 -16.92 0.92 13.91
C SER A 211 -15.83 1.77 14.52
N LEU A 212 -15.39 2.80 13.80
CA LEU A 212 -14.42 3.78 14.25
C LEU A 212 -15.07 5.16 14.15
N ASP A 213 -15.19 5.85 15.27
CA ASP A 213 -15.60 7.25 15.31
C ASP A 213 -14.40 8.13 14.96
N LEU A 214 -14.50 8.92 13.89
CA LEU A 214 -13.38 9.68 13.33
C LEU A 214 -13.09 10.97 14.11
N ALA A 215 -14.08 11.48 14.85
CA ALA A 215 -13.92 12.69 15.66
C ALA A 215 -13.19 12.40 16.98
N THR A 216 -13.47 11.25 17.59
CA THR A 216 -12.89 10.83 18.87
C THR A 216 -11.76 9.83 18.73
N GLY A 217 -11.73 9.08 17.62
CA GLY A 217 -10.86 7.94 17.43
C GLY A 217 -11.31 6.70 18.21
N GLU A 218 -12.48 6.70 18.87
CA GLU A 218 -12.98 5.54 19.60
C GLU A 218 -13.43 4.42 18.65
N MET A 219 -13.19 3.18 19.08
CA MET A 219 -13.56 1.99 18.32
C MET A 219 -14.55 1.11 19.07
N GLY A 220 -15.48 0.52 18.32
CA GLY A 220 -16.47 -0.46 18.79
C GLY A 220 -16.64 -1.61 17.79
N PHE A 221 -17.35 -2.67 18.17
CA PHE A 221 -17.60 -3.86 17.34
C PHE A 221 -19.06 -4.28 17.40
#